data_AF-A0A4S4C9D9-F1
#
_entry.id   AF-A0A4S4C9D9-F1
#
_cell.length_a   1.000
_cell.length_b   1.000
_cell.length_c   1.000
_cell.angle_alpha   90.00
_cell.angle_beta   90.00
_cell.angle_gamma   90.00
#
_symmetry.space_group_name_H-M   'P 1'
#
loop_
_entity.id
_entity.type
_entity.pdbx_description
1 polymer ?
#
loop_
_entity_poly.entity_id
_entity_poly.type
_entity_poly.pdbx_seq_one_letter_code
_entity_poly.pdbx_strand_id
1 'polypeptide(L)'
;MWLQKQVFDITAPGSVLCATSASTGEVDLILTLAVHAFFHANAALWRFQDEYATVLEAEGDRVTWEERLDDRARWLALHASLSAQTSAPWDPALHRQTTRQMRDEKWEGGRLPRAFVQASLLMAAESVLSSLAQVGTYLRMIAVHPEVPPLAQREAGRFDAEWPQVLAARSAVLHPQDRVQHLLARRTSMTLRPSDAIQAAVGTGSSLVGGYLDFTALVFTGADGRVHGLDLTNQTMQGVQGIVQGVLDRFAWQGPALVEPN
;
A
#
# COMPACT_ATOMS: atom_id res chain seq x y z
N MET A 1 18.19 -1.09 10.35
CA MET A 1 17.24 -0.72 11.42
C MET A 1 16.12 0.09 10.77
N TRP A 2 15.22 -0.55 9.99
CA TRP A 2 14.45 0.19 8.98
C TRP A 2 12.92 0.14 9.10
N LEU A 3 12.34 -0.68 9.98
CA LEU A 3 10.88 -0.73 10.18
C LEU A 3 10.55 -1.04 11.65
N GLN A 4 10.76 -0.08 12.56
CA GLN A 4 10.15 -0.20 13.88
C GLN A 4 8.70 0.21 13.77
N LYS A 5 7.79 -0.68 14.20
CA LYS A 5 6.37 -0.36 14.29
C LYS A 5 6.19 0.82 15.26
N GLN A 6 5.56 1.88 14.77
CA GLN A 6 5.27 3.08 15.54
C GLN A 6 3.81 3.43 15.33
N VAL A 7 3.14 3.81 16.42
CA VAL A 7 1.81 4.40 16.37
C VAL A 7 2.00 5.90 16.49
N PHE A 8 1.48 6.64 15.51
CA PHE A 8 1.44 8.10 15.53
C PHE A 8 0.13 8.59 16.14
N ASP A 9 0.23 9.58 17.02
CA ASP A 9 -0.87 10.23 17.71
C ASP A 9 -1.17 11.62 17.12
N ILE A 10 -2.36 12.16 17.41
CA ILE A 10 -2.73 13.55 17.13
C ILE A 10 -3.38 14.11 18.39
N THR A 11 -3.09 15.37 18.70
CA THR A 11 -3.71 16.09 19.80
C THR A 11 -4.58 17.21 19.25
N ALA A 12 -5.90 17.05 19.28
CA ALA A 12 -6.80 18.17 19.03
C ALA A 12 -6.73 19.15 20.22
N PRO A 13 -6.49 20.46 20.00
CA PRO A 13 -6.35 21.44 21.09
C PRO A 13 -7.59 21.60 21.97
N GLY A 14 -8.76 21.15 21.50
CA GLY A 14 -9.99 21.04 22.29
C GLY A 14 -10.96 20.04 21.67
N SER A 15 -12.12 19.86 22.30
CA SER A 15 -13.12 18.88 21.89
C SER A 15 -14.13 19.40 20.87
N VAL A 16 -14.25 20.72 20.73
CA VAL A 16 -15.20 21.37 19.82
C VAL A 16 -14.56 22.61 19.20
N LEU A 17 -14.76 22.84 17.91
CA LEU A 17 -14.38 24.09 17.25
C LEU A 17 -15.21 25.27 17.79
N CYS A 18 -14.55 26.40 18.02
CA CYS A 18 -15.26 27.66 18.25
C CYS A 18 -16.12 27.99 17.04
N ALA A 19 -17.44 28.09 17.22
CA ALA A 19 -18.33 28.54 16.15
C ALA A 19 -17.97 29.97 15.71
N THR A 20 -17.50 30.11 14.48
CA THR A 20 -17.19 31.41 13.87
C THR A 20 -18.16 31.77 12.74
N SER A 21 -18.87 30.79 12.18
CA SER A 21 -19.82 31.00 11.09
C SER A 21 -20.82 29.83 10.94
N ALA A 22 -21.77 29.95 10.01
CA ALA A 22 -22.76 28.91 9.73
C ALA A 22 -22.15 27.60 9.17
N SER A 23 -20.92 27.65 8.64
CA SER A 23 -20.22 26.50 8.04
C SER A 23 -19.26 25.81 9.01
N THR A 24 -19.21 26.21 10.30
CA THR A 24 -18.34 25.54 11.28
C THR A 24 -18.58 24.02 11.34
N GLY A 25 -19.83 23.55 11.17
CA GLY A 25 -20.12 22.12 11.12
C GLY A 25 -19.55 21.39 9.89
N GLU A 26 -19.45 22.06 8.74
CA GLU A 26 -18.81 21.48 7.55
C GLU A 26 -17.29 21.38 7.74
N VAL A 27 -16.67 22.44 8.27
CA VAL A 27 -15.24 22.46 8.59
C VAL A 27 -14.89 21.39 9.63
N ASP A 28 -15.70 21.26 10.69
CA ASP A 28 -15.54 20.25 11.73
C ASP A 28 -15.59 18.82 11.15
N LEU A 29 -16.55 18.57 10.26
CA LEU A 29 -16.66 17.28 9.56
C LEU A 29 -15.42 17.00 8.71
N ILE A 30 -14.91 17.97 7.95
CA ILE A 30 -13.72 17.78 7.10
C ILE A 30 -12.48 17.51 7.96
N LEU A 31 -12.30 18.23 9.08
CA LEU A 31 -11.19 17.98 10.02
C LEU A 31 -11.28 16.57 10.62
N THR A 32 -12.48 16.17 11.08
CA THR A 32 -12.72 14.83 11.63
C THR A 32 -12.38 13.75 10.60
N LEU A 33 -12.82 13.93 9.35
CA LEU A 33 -12.52 12.98 8.27
C LEU A 33 -11.02 12.94 7.93
N ALA A 34 -10.32 14.08 7.97
CA ALA A 34 -8.87 14.13 7.77
C ALA A 34 -8.12 13.36 8.86
N VAL A 35 -8.53 13.53 10.12
CA VAL A 35 -7.98 12.82 11.28
C VAL A 35 -8.24 11.31 11.20
N HIS A 36 -9.48 10.89 10.88
CA HIS A 36 -9.79 9.48 10.65
C HIS A 36 -8.99 8.87 9.50
N ALA A 37 -8.86 9.58 8.37
CA ALA A 37 -8.05 9.12 7.24
C ALA A 37 -6.58 8.97 7.62
N PHE A 38 -6.06 9.85 8.47
CA PHE A 38 -4.72 9.74 9.02
C PHE A 38 -4.56 8.48 9.87
N PHE A 39 -5.51 8.18 10.76
CA PHE A 39 -5.45 6.95 11.56
C PHE A 39 -5.61 5.69 10.73
N HIS A 40 -6.41 5.71 9.67
CA HIS A 40 -6.44 4.63 8.69
C HIS A 40 -5.08 4.44 8.02
N ALA A 41 -4.38 5.52 7.66
CA ALA A 41 -3.04 5.44 7.08
C ALA A 41 -2.02 4.87 8.08
N ASN A 42 -2.11 5.26 9.36
CA ASN A 42 -1.28 4.74 10.45
C ASN A 42 -1.50 3.22 10.64
N ALA A 43 -2.76 2.78 10.75
CA ALA A 43 -3.11 1.36 10.86
C ALA A 43 -2.69 0.55 9.62
N ALA A 44 -2.87 1.11 8.42
CA ALA A 44 -2.43 0.48 7.18
C ALA A 44 -0.91 0.34 7.12
N LEU A 45 -0.14 1.37 7.54
CA LEU A 45 1.33 1.30 7.59
C LEU A 45 1.78 0.23 8.58
N TRP A 46 1.14 0.17 9.76
CA TRP A 46 1.43 -0.87 10.74
C TRP A 46 1.24 -2.27 10.15
N ARG A 47 0.14 -2.49 9.42
CA ARG A 47 -0.12 -3.78 8.76
C ARG A 47 0.87 -4.06 7.64
N PHE A 48 1.23 -3.06 6.84
CA PHE A 48 2.27 -3.20 5.83
C PHE A 48 3.60 -3.63 6.44
N GLN A 49 4.01 -3.03 7.56
CA GLN A 49 5.23 -3.40 8.27
C GLN A 49 5.18 -4.84 8.82
N ASP A 50 4.01 -5.28 9.28
CA ASP A 50 3.77 -6.65 9.74
C ASP A 50 3.91 -7.68 8.61
N GLU A 51 3.26 -7.42 7.48
CA GLU A 51 3.38 -8.25 6.27
C GLU A 51 4.81 -8.23 5.74
N TYR A 52 5.48 -7.08 5.73
CA TYR A 52 6.84 -6.95 5.24
C TYR A 52 7.83 -7.75 6.10
N ALA A 53 7.67 -7.72 7.43
CA ALA A 53 8.45 -8.57 8.33
C ALA A 53 8.22 -10.06 8.05
N THR A 54 6.96 -10.47 7.84
CA THR A 54 6.61 -11.86 7.48
C THR A 54 7.27 -12.28 6.17
N VAL A 55 7.28 -11.41 5.16
CA VAL A 55 7.95 -11.68 3.87
C VAL A 55 9.47 -11.78 4.06
N LEU A 56 10.08 -10.88 4.84
CA LEU A 56 11.51 -10.93 5.11
C LEU A 56 11.91 -12.20 5.87
N GLU A 57 11.09 -12.64 6.83
CA GLU A 57 11.29 -13.92 7.52
C GLU A 57 11.16 -15.08 6.54
N ALA A 58 10.12 -15.10 5.70
CA ALA A 58 9.91 -16.14 4.69
C ALA A 58 10.97 -16.14 3.56
N GLU A 59 11.59 -15.00 3.25
CA GLU A 59 12.69 -14.91 2.27
C GLU A 59 14.07 -15.15 2.91
N GLY A 60 14.21 -14.85 4.20
CA GLY A 60 15.36 -15.19 5.05
C GLY A 60 15.44 -16.70 5.30
N ASP A 61 14.28 -17.35 5.50
CA ASP A 61 14.05 -18.77 5.25
C ASP A 61 14.07 -19.03 3.74
N ARG A 62 15.23 -18.84 3.11
CA ARG A 62 15.53 -19.51 1.85
C ARG A 62 15.20 -20.98 2.08
N VAL A 63 14.13 -21.50 1.46
CA VAL A 63 13.72 -22.91 1.51
C VAL A 63 14.97 -23.74 1.63
N THR A 64 15.22 -24.26 2.83
CA THR A 64 16.54 -24.79 3.13
C THR A 64 16.79 -25.95 2.18
N TRP A 65 18.06 -26.27 1.93
CA TRP A 65 18.34 -27.42 1.07
C TRP A 65 17.66 -28.69 1.59
N GLU A 66 17.52 -28.79 2.91
CA GLU A 66 16.78 -29.83 3.62
C GLU A 66 15.28 -29.82 3.27
N GLU A 67 14.59 -28.68 3.35
CA GLU A 67 13.18 -28.60 2.95
C GLU A 67 12.95 -28.98 1.48
N ARG A 68 13.88 -28.64 0.59
CA ARG A 68 13.79 -29.06 -0.83
C ARG A 68 13.98 -30.57 -0.99
N LEU A 69 14.85 -31.17 -0.19
CA LEU A 69 15.07 -32.62 -0.20
C LEU A 69 13.86 -33.35 0.35
N ASP A 70 13.27 -32.85 1.44
CA ASP A 70 12.06 -33.40 2.05
C ASP A 70 10.86 -33.29 1.10
N ASP A 71 10.67 -32.12 0.48
CA ASP A 71 9.65 -31.91 -0.54
C ASP A 71 9.81 -32.89 -1.71
N ARG A 72 11.06 -33.10 -2.16
CA ARG A 72 11.35 -34.04 -3.25
C ARG A 72 11.09 -35.48 -2.83
N ALA A 73 11.49 -35.87 -1.62
CA ALA A 73 11.25 -37.20 -1.08
C ALA A 73 9.74 -37.48 -0.94
N ARG A 74 8.99 -36.53 -0.39
CA ARG A 74 7.53 -36.60 -0.28
C ARG A 74 6.87 -36.68 -1.64
N TRP A 75 7.30 -35.85 -2.60
CA TRP A 75 6.78 -35.89 -3.97
C TRP A 75 7.01 -37.25 -4.61
N LEU A 76 8.22 -37.84 -4.48
CA LEU A 76 8.54 -39.16 -5.03
C LEU A 76 7.69 -40.27 -4.38
N ALA A 77 7.51 -40.22 -3.06
CA ALA A 77 6.68 -41.19 -2.34
C ALA A 77 5.21 -41.12 -2.76
N LEU A 78 4.67 -39.89 -2.86
CA LEU A 78 3.29 -39.68 -3.32
C LEU A 78 3.12 -40.14 -4.77
N HIS A 79 4.05 -39.75 -5.64
CA HIS A 79 4.04 -40.16 -7.05
C HIS A 79 4.06 -41.68 -7.21
N ALA A 80 4.91 -42.37 -6.45
CA ALA A 80 4.98 -43.84 -6.44
C ALA A 80 3.68 -44.49 -5.93
N SER A 81 3.06 -43.91 -4.88
CA SER A 81 1.79 -44.42 -4.34
C SER A 81 0.62 -44.30 -5.31
N LEU A 82 0.60 -43.23 -6.11
CA LEU A 82 -0.42 -42.97 -7.11
C LEU A 82 -0.12 -43.74 -8.41
N SER A 83 1.15 -43.89 -8.80
CA SER A 83 1.55 -44.66 -9.99
C SER A 83 1.28 -46.15 -9.83
N ALA A 84 1.31 -46.69 -8.61
CA ALA A 84 0.91 -48.07 -8.33
C ALA A 84 -0.55 -48.37 -8.74
N GLN A 85 -1.36 -47.34 -8.96
CA GLN A 85 -2.77 -47.43 -9.39
C GLN A 85 -2.92 -47.27 -10.92
N THR A 86 -1.83 -47.06 -11.65
CA THR A 86 -1.84 -46.71 -13.08
C THR A 86 -0.82 -47.52 -13.87
N SER A 87 -1.22 -48.12 -15.00
CA SER A 87 -0.34 -49.01 -15.79
C SER A 87 0.56 -48.29 -16.80
N ALA A 88 0.55 -46.96 -16.86
CA ALA A 88 1.25 -46.18 -17.90
C ALA A 88 2.63 -45.68 -17.40
N PRO A 89 3.73 -45.88 -18.17
CA PRO A 89 5.10 -45.53 -17.74
C PRO A 89 5.35 -44.02 -17.57
N TRP A 90 4.56 -43.17 -18.21
CA TRP A 90 4.53 -41.74 -17.96
C TRP A 90 3.14 -41.18 -18.25
N ASP A 91 2.46 -40.71 -17.20
CA ASP A 91 1.14 -40.11 -17.30
C ASP A 91 1.19 -38.64 -16.84
N PRO A 92 1.03 -37.67 -17.77
CA PRO A 92 0.92 -36.25 -17.43
C PRO A 92 -0.22 -35.92 -16.45
N ALA A 93 -1.29 -36.71 -16.44
CA ALA A 93 -2.39 -36.54 -15.48
C ALA A 93 -1.94 -36.91 -14.06
N LEU A 94 -1.21 -38.02 -13.91
CA LEU A 94 -0.61 -38.45 -12.64
C LEU A 94 0.37 -37.41 -12.08
N HIS A 95 1.24 -36.86 -12.93
CA HIS A 95 2.16 -35.79 -12.52
C HIS A 95 1.40 -34.56 -12.01
N ARG A 96 0.36 -34.11 -12.75
CA ARG A 96 -0.49 -32.99 -12.31
C ARG A 96 -1.23 -33.28 -11.01
N GLN A 97 -1.74 -34.51 -10.84
CA GLN A 97 -2.43 -34.92 -9.61
C GLN A 97 -1.50 -34.93 -8.40
N THR A 98 -0.30 -35.50 -8.55
CA THR A 98 0.73 -35.53 -7.50
C THR A 98 1.08 -34.10 -7.07
N THR A 99 1.33 -33.21 -8.04
CA THR A 99 1.65 -31.81 -7.77
C THR A 99 0.50 -31.05 -7.11
N ARG A 100 -0.76 -31.34 -7.48
CA ARG A 100 -1.94 -30.76 -6.81
C ARG A 100 -2.05 -31.22 -5.35
N GLN A 101 -1.95 -32.52 -5.09
CA GLN A 101 -2.03 -33.04 -3.72
C GLN A 101 -0.88 -32.53 -2.84
N MET A 102 0.36 -32.50 -3.34
CA MET A 102 1.50 -31.89 -2.62
C MET A 102 1.25 -30.43 -2.26
N ARG A 103 0.63 -29.68 -3.16
CA ARG A 103 0.30 -28.28 -2.94
C ARG A 103 -0.83 -28.13 -1.92
N ASP A 104 -1.87 -28.96 -2.03
CA ASP A 104 -3.01 -28.94 -1.11
C ASP A 104 -2.57 -29.34 0.31
N GLU A 105 -1.71 -30.35 0.47
CA GLU A 105 -1.07 -30.72 1.75
C GLU A 105 -0.31 -29.53 2.37
N LYS A 106 0.45 -28.79 1.57
CA LYS A 106 1.17 -27.58 2.04
C LYS A 106 0.20 -26.49 2.48
N TRP A 107 -0.87 -26.28 1.72
CA TRP A 107 -1.86 -25.25 2.03
C TRP A 107 -2.66 -25.57 3.30
N GLU A 108 -3.07 -26.83 3.49
CA GLU A 108 -3.70 -27.30 4.72
C GLU A 108 -2.77 -27.18 5.93
N GLY A 109 -1.47 -27.36 5.72
CA GLY A 109 -0.43 -27.09 6.73
C GLY A 109 -0.09 -25.61 6.95
N GLY A 110 -0.83 -24.66 6.33
CA GLY A 110 -0.64 -23.22 6.49
C GLY A 110 0.47 -22.60 5.63
N ARG A 111 1.13 -23.38 4.75
CA ARG A 111 2.19 -22.87 3.85
C ARG A 111 1.57 -22.31 2.57
N LEU A 112 1.28 -21.02 2.56
CA LEU A 112 0.73 -20.32 1.38
C LEU A 112 1.73 -20.25 0.22
N PRO A 113 1.27 -20.17 -1.05
CA PRO A 113 2.13 -19.87 -2.19
C PRO A 113 2.86 -18.54 -2.00
N ARG A 114 4.11 -18.44 -2.47
CA ARG A 114 4.85 -17.16 -2.49
C ARG A 114 4.06 -16.03 -3.15
N ALA A 115 3.33 -16.34 -4.22
CA ALA A 115 2.48 -15.37 -4.90
C ALA A 115 1.38 -14.78 -3.98
N PHE A 116 0.84 -15.56 -3.05
CA PHE A 116 -0.15 -15.09 -2.07
C PHE A 116 0.51 -14.21 -1.00
N VAL A 117 1.70 -14.59 -0.53
CA VAL A 117 2.48 -13.79 0.42
C VAL A 117 2.84 -12.41 -0.19
N GLN A 118 3.32 -12.41 -1.43
CA GLN A 118 3.63 -11.17 -2.17
C GLN A 118 2.37 -10.33 -2.45
N ALA A 119 1.25 -10.97 -2.79
CA ALA A 119 -0.02 -10.28 -2.99
C ALA A 119 -0.53 -9.63 -1.69
N SER A 120 -0.43 -10.33 -0.56
CA SER A 120 -0.80 -9.81 0.76
C SER A 120 -0.02 -8.54 1.10
N LEU A 121 1.31 -8.58 0.89
CA LEU A 121 2.18 -7.44 1.09
C LEU A 121 1.80 -6.24 0.19
N LEU A 122 1.52 -6.49 -1.09
CA LEU A 122 1.09 -5.45 -2.03
C LEU A 122 -0.27 -4.85 -1.63
N MET A 123 -1.24 -5.67 -1.23
CA MET A 123 -2.55 -5.20 -0.74
C MET A 123 -2.40 -4.29 0.49
N ALA A 124 -1.48 -4.63 1.40
CA ALA A 124 -1.18 -3.78 2.54
C ALA A 124 -0.59 -2.43 2.09
N ALA A 125 0.34 -2.42 1.13
CA ALA A 125 0.91 -1.20 0.56
C ALA A 125 -0.15 -0.32 -0.15
N GLU A 126 -1.03 -0.95 -0.92
CA GLU A 126 -2.17 -0.29 -1.58
C GLU A 126 -3.11 0.36 -0.57
N SER A 127 -3.32 -0.28 0.57
CA SER A 127 -4.11 0.28 1.68
C SER A 127 -3.47 1.54 2.25
N VAL A 128 -2.14 1.55 2.45
CA VAL A 128 -1.40 2.77 2.87
C VAL A 128 -1.61 3.90 1.86
N LEU A 129 -1.39 3.60 0.57
CA LEU A 129 -1.55 4.58 -0.51
C LEU A 129 -2.98 5.14 -0.56
N SER A 130 -3.99 4.27 -0.45
CA SER A 130 -5.39 4.68 -0.46
C SER A 130 -5.72 5.63 0.69
N SER A 131 -5.25 5.32 1.90
CA SER A 131 -5.48 6.16 3.08
C SER A 131 -4.72 7.49 3.00
N LEU A 132 -3.45 7.48 2.57
CA LEU A 132 -2.69 8.72 2.32
C LEU A 132 -3.36 9.62 1.29
N ALA A 133 -3.90 9.03 0.22
CA ALA A 133 -4.65 9.77 -0.79
C ALA A 133 -5.95 10.38 -0.23
N GLN A 134 -6.61 9.71 0.70
CA GLN A 134 -7.77 10.26 1.41
C GLN A 134 -7.37 11.43 2.31
N VAL A 135 -6.28 11.33 3.07
CA VAL A 135 -5.74 12.46 3.86
C VAL A 135 -5.51 13.68 2.95
N GLY A 136 -4.78 13.49 1.85
CA GLY A 136 -4.55 14.57 0.87
C GLY A 136 -5.84 15.15 0.28
N THR A 137 -6.86 14.34 0.05
CA THR A 137 -8.16 14.80 -0.44
C THR A 137 -8.84 15.73 0.57
N TYR A 138 -8.89 15.35 1.85
CA TYR A 138 -9.48 16.20 2.89
C TYR A 138 -8.65 17.46 3.15
N LEU A 139 -7.32 17.37 3.12
CA LEU A 139 -6.45 18.56 3.23
C LEU A 139 -6.66 19.53 2.06
N ARG A 140 -6.87 19.03 0.83
CA ARG A 140 -7.25 19.90 -0.31
C ARG A 140 -8.58 20.59 -0.10
N MET A 141 -9.57 19.89 0.48
CA MET A 141 -10.85 20.52 0.82
C MET A 141 -10.65 21.65 1.82
N ILE A 142 -9.83 21.44 2.87
CA ILE A 142 -9.47 22.48 3.85
C ILE A 142 -8.76 23.66 3.17
N ALA A 143 -7.81 23.39 2.27
CA ALA A 143 -7.01 24.40 1.60
C ALA A 143 -7.82 25.39 0.75
N VAL A 144 -8.98 24.97 0.24
CA VAL A 144 -9.83 25.81 -0.63
C VAL A 144 -11.12 26.28 0.03
N HIS A 145 -11.44 25.79 1.24
CA HIS A 145 -12.70 26.11 1.90
C HIS A 145 -12.69 27.58 2.39
N PRO A 146 -13.70 28.40 2.04
CA PRO A 146 -13.66 29.85 2.22
C PRO A 146 -13.63 30.30 3.69
N GLU A 147 -14.15 29.46 4.59
CA GLU A 147 -14.32 29.76 6.01
C GLU A 147 -13.20 29.17 6.88
N VAL A 148 -12.21 28.52 6.26
CA VAL A 148 -11.02 28.02 6.94
C VAL A 148 -10.00 29.17 7.12
N PRO A 149 -9.35 29.30 8.29
CA PRO A 149 -8.32 30.32 8.50
C PRO A 149 -7.21 30.26 7.44
N PRO A 150 -6.72 31.41 6.91
CA PRO A 150 -5.70 31.39 5.85
C PRO A 150 -4.40 30.65 6.23
N LEU A 151 -4.05 30.62 7.51
CA LEU A 151 -2.90 29.84 7.99
C LEU A 151 -3.16 28.33 7.92
N ALA A 152 -4.38 27.88 8.26
CA ALA A 152 -4.77 26.48 8.13
C ALA A 152 -4.82 26.05 6.65
N GLN A 153 -5.32 26.92 5.76
CA GLN A 153 -5.32 26.67 4.32
C GLN A 153 -3.91 26.45 3.77
N ARG A 154 -2.97 27.33 4.15
CA ARG A 154 -1.56 27.22 3.74
C ARG A 154 -0.91 25.96 4.28
N GLU A 155 -1.18 25.62 5.54
CA GLU A 155 -0.66 24.41 6.16
C GLU A 155 -1.17 23.16 5.43
N ALA A 156 -2.47 23.08 5.16
CA ALA A 156 -3.07 21.96 4.43
C ALA A 156 -2.51 21.84 3.00
N GLY A 157 -2.22 22.96 2.34
CA GLY A 157 -1.61 22.99 1.00
C GLY A 157 -0.18 22.44 0.94
N ARG A 158 0.53 22.30 2.07
CA ARG A 158 1.88 21.70 2.10
C ARG A 158 1.87 20.23 1.67
N PHE A 159 0.77 19.52 1.87
CA PHE A 159 0.69 18.08 1.56
C PHE A 159 1.00 17.81 0.09
N ASP A 160 0.42 18.58 -0.82
CA ASP A 160 0.64 18.41 -2.26
C ASP A 160 2.04 18.86 -2.71
N ALA A 161 2.67 19.77 -1.95
CA ALA A 161 4.05 20.17 -2.21
C ALA A 161 5.06 19.09 -1.79
N GLU A 162 4.80 18.43 -0.66
CA GLU A 162 5.66 17.38 -0.10
C GLU A 162 5.41 16.01 -0.77
N TRP A 163 4.16 15.68 -1.10
CA TRP A 163 3.78 14.42 -1.75
C TRP A 163 2.91 14.62 -3.00
N PRO A 164 3.42 15.32 -4.03
CA PRO A 164 2.66 15.64 -5.24
C PRO A 164 2.14 14.40 -5.99
N GLN A 165 2.80 13.26 -5.80
CA GLN A 165 2.52 12.04 -6.54
C GLN A 165 1.49 11.13 -5.87
N VAL A 166 1.07 11.34 -4.62
CA VAL A 166 0.20 10.39 -3.91
C VAL A 166 -1.14 10.15 -4.62
N LEU A 167 -1.81 11.21 -5.08
CA LEU A 167 -3.07 11.04 -5.82
C LEU A 167 -2.86 10.40 -7.19
N ALA A 168 -1.77 10.75 -7.88
CA ALA A 168 -1.42 10.15 -9.16
C ALA A 168 -1.08 8.65 -9.00
N ALA A 169 -0.37 8.30 -7.92
CA ALA A 169 -0.07 6.93 -7.53
C ALA A 169 -1.34 6.14 -7.28
N ARG A 170 -2.31 6.70 -6.52
CA ARG A 170 -3.61 6.06 -6.26
C ARG A 170 -4.31 5.68 -7.57
N SER A 171 -4.42 6.63 -8.49
CA SER A 171 -5.05 6.37 -9.80
C SER A 171 -4.26 5.38 -10.63
N ALA A 172 -2.93 5.38 -10.55
CA ALA A 172 -2.08 4.49 -11.32
C ALA A 172 -2.09 3.04 -10.81
N VAL A 173 -2.17 2.85 -9.50
CA VAL A 173 -2.06 1.54 -8.82
C VAL A 173 -3.43 0.92 -8.58
N LEU A 174 -4.41 1.68 -8.06
CA LEU A 174 -5.72 1.14 -7.67
C LEU A 174 -6.73 1.11 -8.82
N HIS A 175 -6.45 1.80 -9.94
CA HIS A 175 -7.33 1.84 -11.12
C HIS A 175 -6.56 1.46 -12.40
N PRO A 176 -5.93 0.26 -12.44
CA PRO A 176 -5.12 -0.15 -13.58
C PRO A 176 -5.94 -0.32 -14.86
N GLN A 177 -7.24 -0.62 -14.76
CA GLN A 177 -8.14 -0.72 -15.91
C GLN A 177 -8.31 0.62 -16.63
N ASP A 178 -8.40 1.73 -15.89
CA ASP A 178 -8.54 3.07 -16.47
C ASP A 178 -7.27 3.37 -17.27
N ARG A 179 -6.11 2.97 -16.76
CA ARG A 179 -4.80 3.13 -17.41
C ARG A 179 -4.65 2.29 -18.68
N VAL A 180 -5.06 1.02 -18.63
CA VAL A 180 -5.08 0.15 -19.81
C VAL A 180 -6.02 0.71 -20.86
N GLN A 181 -7.21 1.19 -20.47
CA GLN A 181 -8.13 1.84 -21.39
C GLN A 181 -7.56 3.13 -21.95
N HIS A 182 -6.88 3.96 -21.16
CA HIS A 182 -6.24 5.18 -21.66
C HIS A 182 -5.12 4.89 -22.68
N LEU A 183 -4.34 3.82 -22.47
CA LEU A 183 -3.33 3.35 -23.43
C LEU A 183 -3.96 2.78 -24.70
N LEU A 184 -4.99 1.94 -24.57
CA LEU A 184 -5.63 1.26 -25.70
C LEU A 184 -6.54 2.18 -26.51
N ALA A 185 -7.23 3.13 -25.87
CA ALA A 185 -8.25 3.96 -26.50
C ALA A 185 -7.70 5.17 -27.26
N ARG A 186 -6.37 5.41 -27.28
CA ARG A 186 -5.73 6.56 -27.94
C ARG A 186 -6.30 7.95 -27.56
N ARG A 187 -7.10 8.05 -26.48
CA ARG A 187 -7.76 9.31 -26.08
C ARG A 187 -6.81 10.30 -25.43
N THR A 188 -5.65 9.83 -24.96
CA THR A 188 -4.51 10.64 -24.53
C THR A 188 -3.29 9.74 -24.64
N SER A 189 -2.35 10.00 -25.56
CA SER A 189 -1.20 9.13 -25.75
C SER A 189 -0.24 9.27 -24.57
N MET A 190 -0.27 8.34 -23.63
CA MET A 190 0.77 8.23 -22.61
C MET A 190 2.01 7.62 -23.26
N THR A 191 3.04 8.43 -23.46
CA THR A 191 4.34 7.95 -23.97
C THR A 191 5.16 7.43 -22.81
N LEU A 192 5.24 6.10 -22.68
CA LEU A 192 6.07 5.45 -21.67
C LEU A 192 7.54 5.78 -21.91
N ARG A 193 8.24 6.21 -20.85
CA ARG A 193 9.67 6.51 -20.91
C ARG A 193 10.48 5.32 -20.38
N PRO A 194 11.65 5.02 -20.97
CA PRO A 194 12.57 4.04 -20.40
C PRO A 194 12.97 4.45 -18.98
N SER A 195 13.19 3.46 -18.11
CA SER A 195 13.74 3.67 -16.77
C SER A 195 14.73 2.57 -16.46
N ASP A 196 16.01 2.95 -16.34
CA ASP A 196 17.11 2.03 -16.03
C ASP A 196 16.94 1.38 -14.65
N ALA A 197 16.25 2.08 -13.73
CA ALA A 197 16.02 1.63 -12.35
C ALA A 197 15.14 0.36 -12.25
N ILE A 198 14.29 0.10 -13.25
CA ILE A 198 13.36 -1.04 -13.22
C ILE A 198 13.68 -2.08 -14.30
N GLN A 199 14.75 -1.90 -15.06
CA GLN A 199 15.10 -2.76 -16.19
C GLN A 199 15.32 -4.22 -15.77
N ALA A 200 15.82 -4.44 -14.55
CA ALA A 200 15.95 -5.77 -13.97
C ALA A 200 14.58 -6.42 -13.62
N ALA A 201 13.59 -5.62 -13.24
CA ALA A 201 12.26 -6.09 -12.84
C ALA A 201 11.31 -6.27 -14.03
N VAL A 202 11.43 -5.43 -15.07
CA VAL A 202 10.43 -5.33 -16.16
C VAL A 202 11.03 -5.53 -17.56
N GLY A 203 12.32 -5.87 -17.64
CA GLY A 203 13.05 -6.11 -18.88
C GLY A 203 13.50 -4.85 -19.61
N THR A 204 14.15 -5.02 -20.77
CA THR A 204 14.58 -3.91 -21.63
C THR A 204 13.39 -3.30 -22.37
N GLY A 205 13.06 -2.02 -22.08
CA GLY A 205 12.01 -1.29 -22.82
C GLY A 205 11.22 -0.32 -21.95
N SER A 206 10.19 0.28 -22.55
CA SER A 206 9.23 1.13 -21.85
C SER A 206 8.03 0.30 -21.40
N SER A 207 7.98 -0.04 -20.11
CA SER A 207 6.97 -0.93 -19.54
C SER A 207 6.01 -0.19 -18.62
N LEU A 208 4.72 -0.52 -18.70
CA LEU A 208 3.71 -0.03 -17.77
C LEU A 208 3.82 -0.77 -16.44
N VAL A 209 4.09 -0.05 -15.36
CA VAL A 209 4.14 -0.58 -14.01
C VAL A 209 2.85 -0.24 -13.28
N GLY A 210 2.04 -1.27 -12.98
CA GLY A 210 0.77 -1.16 -12.25
C GLY A 210 0.89 -1.11 -10.72
N GLY A 211 2.11 -1.13 -10.19
CA GLY A 211 2.38 -1.24 -8.76
C GLY A 211 3.23 -2.47 -8.46
N TYR A 212 4.44 -2.27 -7.97
CA TYR A 212 5.21 -3.29 -7.27
C TYR A 212 6.00 -2.64 -6.14
N LEU A 213 6.53 -3.45 -5.23
CA LEU A 213 7.33 -2.97 -4.12
C LEU A 213 8.81 -3.13 -4.42
N ASP A 214 9.54 -2.02 -4.32
CA ASP A 214 11.00 -1.99 -4.23
C ASP A 214 11.37 -1.63 -2.79
N PHE A 215 11.67 -2.65 -1.98
CA PHE A 215 11.75 -2.54 -0.52
C PHE A 215 10.47 -1.90 0.06
N THR A 216 10.57 -0.72 0.67
CA THR A 216 9.46 0.03 1.26
C THR A 216 8.79 0.99 0.28
N ALA A 217 9.32 1.14 -0.94
CA ALA A 217 8.80 2.06 -1.93
C ALA A 217 7.78 1.37 -2.82
N LEU A 218 6.59 1.95 -2.93
CA LEU A 218 5.60 1.56 -3.92
C LEU A 218 5.94 2.22 -5.26
N VAL A 219 6.31 1.41 -6.24
CA VAL A 219 6.78 1.85 -7.56
C VAL A 219 5.66 1.74 -8.58
N PHE A 220 5.44 2.82 -9.33
CA PHE A 220 4.38 2.91 -10.33
C PHE A 220 4.79 3.81 -11.49
N THR A 221 4.17 3.62 -12.65
CA THR A 221 4.32 4.57 -13.76
C THR A 221 3.33 5.73 -13.59
N GLY A 222 3.77 6.97 -13.57
CA GLY A 222 2.91 8.15 -13.48
C GLY A 222 2.15 8.44 -14.78
N ALA A 223 1.29 9.45 -14.76
CA ALA A 223 0.58 9.93 -15.95
C ALA A 223 1.52 10.53 -17.01
N ASP A 224 2.70 10.98 -16.58
CA ASP A 224 3.78 11.51 -17.42
C ASP A 224 4.60 10.41 -18.13
N GLY A 225 4.25 9.14 -17.91
CA GLY A 225 4.93 7.98 -18.47
C GLY A 225 6.27 7.66 -17.79
N ARG A 226 6.65 8.37 -16.72
CA ARG A 226 7.86 8.09 -15.93
C ARG A 226 7.56 7.14 -14.79
N VAL A 227 8.57 6.45 -14.29
CA VAL A 227 8.48 5.64 -13.08
C VAL A 227 8.71 6.52 -11.87
N HIS A 228 7.85 6.38 -10.86
CA HIS A 228 7.92 7.07 -9.58
C HIS A 228 7.91 6.05 -8.46
N GLY A 229 8.49 6.41 -7.32
CA GLY A 229 8.43 5.65 -6.07
C GLY A 229 7.77 6.50 -4.99
N LEU A 230 6.90 5.87 -4.20
CA LEU A 230 6.34 6.46 -2.99
C LEU A 230 6.82 5.63 -1.78
N ASP A 231 7.61 6.26 -0.91
CA ASP A 231 8.13 5.61 0.29
C ASP A 231 7.02 5.39 1.32
N LEU A 232 6.78 4.14 1.69
CA LEU A 232 5.83 3.75 2.74
C LEU A 232 6.59 3.51 4.05
N THR A 233 6.91 4.60 4.74
CA THR A 233 7.78 4.60 5.92
C THR A 233 7.20 5.42 7.07
N ASN A 234 7.78 5.24 8.26
CA ASN A 234 7.49 6.09 9.42
C ASN A 234 7.79 7.57 9.15
N GLN A 235 8.81 7.88 8.34
CA GLN A 235 9.15 9.27 8.00
C GLN A 235 8.04 9.92 7.18
N THR A 236 7.46 9.19 6.21
CA THR A 236 6.30 9.65 5.45
C THR A 236 5.13 9.93 6.40
N MET A 237 4.79 8.99 7.29
CA MET A 237 3.70 9.17 8.25
C MET A 237 3.95 10.30 9.24
N GLN A 238 5.19 10.50 9.70
CA GLN A 238 5.55 11.61 10.59
C GLN A 238 5.38 12.96 9.91
N GLY A 239 5.74 13.08 8.63
CA GLY A 239 5.50 14.28 7.85
C GLY A 239 4.00 14.58 7.72
N VAL A 240 3.20 13.56 7.41
CA VAL A 240 1.74 13.69 7.31
C VAL A 240 1.12 14.07 8.65
N GLN A 241 1.54 13.44 9.75
CA GLN A 241 1.15 13.79 11.12
C GLN A 241 1.40 15.27 11.39
N GLY A 242 2.59 15.76 11.04
CA GLY A 242 2.97 17.16 11.23
C GLY A 242 2.05 18.14 10.51
N ILE A 243 1.60 17.81 9.29
CA ILE A 243 0.64 18.65 8.54
C ILE A 243 -0.75 18.58 9.18
N VAL A 244 -1.27 17.39 9.49
CA VAL A 244 -2.62 17.26 10.07
C VAL A 244 -2.67 17.95 11.43
N GLN A 245 -1.69 17.72 12.30
CA GLN A 245 -1.55 18.41 13.58
C GLN A 245 -1.43 19.93 13.37
N GLY A 246 -0.56 20.35 12.46
CA GLY A 246 -0.36 21.76 12.15
C GLY A 246 -1.63 22.45 11.70
N VAL A 247 -2.50 21.77 10.93
CA VAL A 247 -3.82 22.27 10.53
C VAL A 247 -4.73 22.44 11.74
N LEU A 248 -4.84 21.43 12.61
CA LEU A 248 -5.68 21.48 13.82
C LEU A 248 -5.27 22.65 14.73
N ASP A 249 -3.97 22.88 14.91
CA ASP A 249 -3.42 23.95 15.73
C ASP A 249 -3.75 25.37 15.23
N ARG A 250 -4.24 25.53 14.00
CA ARG A 250 -4.63 26.84 13.44
C ARG A 250 -6.08 27.20 13.70
N PHE A 251 -6.87 26.30 14.26
CA PHE A 251 -8.26 26.59 14.64
C PHE A 251 -8.35 27.02 16.10
N ALA A 252 -9.42 27.77 16.40
CA ALA A 252 -9.78 28.07 17.78
C ALA A 252 -10.67 26.94 18.31
N TRP A 253 -10.31 26.38 19.45
CA TRP A 253 -10.98 25.24 20.08
C TRP A 253 -11.55 25.60 21.46
N GLN A 254 -12.55 24.84 21.89
CA GLN A 254 -13.12 24.87 23.24
C GLN A 254 -13.16 23.47 23.84
N GLY A 255 -13.20 23.39 25.16
CA GLY A 255 -13.22 22.13 25.90
C GLY A 255 -11.82 21.54 26.13
N PRO A 256 -11.73 20.33 26.71
CA PRO A 256 -10.45 19.68 26.97
C PRO A 256 -9.78 19.24 25.68
N ALA A 257 -8.45 19.27 25.66
CA ALA A 257 -7.67 18.67 24.57
C ALA A 257 -7.97 17.17 24.47
N LEU A 258 -8.03 16.67 23.25
CA LEU A 258 -8.25 15.25 22.95
C LEU A 258 -7.00 14.70 22.27
N VAL A 259 -6.48 13.60 22.81
CA VAL A 259 -5.38 12.85 22.18
C VAL A 259 -6.00 11.61 21.53
N GLU A 260 -5.60 11.28 20.31
CA GLU A 260 -6.00 10.07 19.60
C GLU A 260 -4.76 9.38 18.99
N PRO A 261 -4.73 8.04 18.85
CA PRO A 261 -5.79 7.10 19.18
C PRO A 261 -5.82 6.79 20.69
N ASN A 262 -7.03 6.70 21.27
CA ASN A 262 -7.27 6.28 22.67
C ASN A 262 -7.52 4.78 22.81
#